data_AF-A0AAV5M7Z0-F1
#
_entry.id   AF-A0AAV5M7Z0-F1
#
_cell.length_a   1.000
_cell.length_b   1.000
_cell.length_c   1.000
_cell.angle_alpha   90.00
_cell.angle_beta   90.00
_cell.angle_gamma   90.00
#
_symmetry.space_group_name_H-M   'P 1'
#
loop_
_entity.id
_entity.type
_entity.pdbx_description
1 polymer ?
#
loop_
_entity_poly.entity_id
_entity_poly.type
_entity_poly.pdbx_seq_one_letter_code
_entity_poly.pdbx_strand_id
1 'polypeptide(L)'
;MFSLKNKSLLSRIVLNQTDYTRQRYTWSEETRTWKLLTFVPNEYCDKYGLCGTNGNCDSTQLPACQCLKGFKPKSPGGWSSGDWSQGCVRNKPLNCQAGDGFIQFGTLKLPDATHSWVNKTMSLKECRGKCLQNCSCMAYTSLDIRGRGSGCVIWFGDLVDIRQFQFGGQDLFIRMSALELGYGKKQVVIIVISVMLTGMVVIGLLCYIWIKRRRKQGGGENEEMELPIFDLTTIVKATDNFSSDNMLGQGGFGPVYKIMFGKVGVMSF
;
A
#
# COMPACT_ATOMS: atom_id res chain seq x y z
N MET A 1 -9.29 38.78 22.38
CA MET A 1 -8.74 39.97 23.07
C MET A 1 -7.22 39.82 23.08
N PHE A 2 -6.45 40.85 22.70
CA PHE A 2 -4.99 40.79 22.72
C PHE A 2 -4.45 41.66 23.85
N SER A 3 -3.29 41.31 24.39
CA SER A 3 -2.54 42.13 25.33
C SER A 3 -1.18 42.48 24.74
N LEU A 4 -0.76 43.72 24.91
CA LEU A 4 0.58 44.16 24.51
C LEU A 4 1.55 43.87 25.65
N LYS A 5 2.67 43.21 25.35
CA LYS A 5 3.75 42.98 26.33
C LYS A 5 4.31 44.30 26.85
N ASN A 6 4.52 45.25 25.95
CA ASN A 6 4.86 46.62 26.31
C ASN A 6 3.58 47.46 26.36
N LYS A 7 3.22 47.90 27.56
CA LYS A 7 2.00 48.68 27.81
C LYS A 7 2.08 50.13 27.31
N SER A 8 3.28 50.65 27.01
CA SER A 8 3.43 52.00 26.45
C SER A 8 3.16 52.06 24.94
N LEU A 9 3.19 50.91 24.24
CA LEU A 9 2.86 50.85 22.82
C LEU A 9 1.34 50.93 22.64
N LEU A 10 0.90 51.74 21.68
CA LEU A 10 -0.50 51.77 21.25
C LEU A 10 -0.66 50.93 19.98
N SER A 11 -1.60 49.99 20.01
CA SER A 11 -1.98 49.19 18.85
C SER A 11 -3.50 49.04 18.80
N ARG A 12 -4.07 49.05 17.60
CA ARG A 12 -5.51 48.89 17.39
C ARG A 12 -5.80 47.98 16.21
N ILE A 13 -6.93 47.30 16.26
CA ILE A 13 -7.48 46.53 15.14
C ILE A 13 -8.77 47.22 14.71
N VAL A 14 -8.89 47.51 13.42
CA VAL A 14 -10.01 48.22 12.82
C VAL A 14 -10.60 47.35 11.72
N LEU A 15 -11.92 47.25 11.67
CA LEU A 15 -12.64 46.67 10.53
C LEU A 15 -13.05 47.81 9.61
N ASN A 16 -12.48 47.85 8.42
CA ASN A 16 -12.86 48.78 7.37
C ASN A 16 -14.03 48.16 6.59
N GLN A 17 -15.20 48.81 6.66
CA GLN A 17 -16.43 48.32 6.05
C GLN A 17 -16.50 48.56 4.54
N THR A 18 -15.76 49.55 4.02
CA THR A 18 -15.70 49.85 2.59
C THR A 18 -14.93 48.77 1.85
N ASP A 19 -13.78 48.39 2.40
CA ASP A 19 -12.86 47.44 1.75
C ASP A 19 -13.01 46.01 2.29
N TYR A 20 -13.91 45.79 3.25
CA TYR A 20 -14.10 44.52 3.97
C TYR A 20 -12.80 43.93 4.54
N THR A 21 -11.86 44.79 4.96
CA THR A 21 -10.57 44.39 5.49
C THR A 21 -10.46 44.62 6.99
N ARG A 22 -9.82 43.68 7.70
CA ARG A 22 -9.40 43.84 9.08
C ARG A 22 -7.95 44.32 9.11
N GLN A 23 -7.76 45.58 9.45
CA GLN A 23 -6.47 46.24 9.50
C GLN A 23 -5.96 46.34 10.95
N ARG A 24 -4.66 46.14 11.16
CA ARG A 24 -3.99 46.35 12.44
C ARG A 24 -3.00 47.48 12.31
N TYR A 25 -3.08 48.43 13.23
CA TYR A 25 -2.20 49.59 13.29
C TYR A 25 -1.37 49.61 14.57
N THR A 26 -0.21 50.24 14.50
CA THR A 26 0.65 50.57 15.63
C THR A 26 0.97 52.05 15.59
N TRP A 27 0.96 52.72 16.74
CA TRP A 27 1.31 54.12 16.84
C TRP A 27 2.83 54.30 16.77
N SER A 28 3.30 55.22 15.92
CA SER A 28 4.70 55.61 15.83
C SER A 28 4.87 56.96 16.51
N GLU A 29 5.63 56.99 17.62
CA GLU A 29 5.96 58.23 18.33
C GLU A 29 6.82 59.19 17.49
N GLU A 30 7.74 58.63 16.70
CA GLU A 30 8.63 59.40 15.81
C GLU A 30 7.84 60.24 14.80
N THR A 31 6.84 59.63 14.16
CA THR A 31 6.07 60.29 13.10
C THR A 31 4.73 60.84 13.58
N ARG A 32 4.34 60.56 14.83
CA ARG A 32 3.01 60.85 15.40
C ARG A 32 1.86 60.36 14.50
N THR A 33 2.02 59.19 13.89
CA THR A 33 1.01 58.59 13.00
C THR A 33 0.74 57.13 13.31
N TRP A 34 -0.45 56.66 12.91
CA TRP A 34 -0.79 55.25 12.90
C TRP A 34 -0.17 54.57 11.67
N LYS A 35 0.75 53.64 11.90
CA LYS A 35 1.36 52.82 10.86
C LYS A 35 0.58 51.53 10.71
N LEU A 36 0.17 51.22 9.48
CA LEU A 36 -0.45 49.94 9.15
C LEU A 36 0.60 48.83 9.30
N LEU A 37 0.32 47.87 10.17
CA LEU A 37 1.21 46.75 10.45
C LEU A 37 0.84 45.53 9.60
N THR A 38 -0.44 45.20 9.54
CA THR A 38 -0.95 44.05 8.77
C THR A 38 -2.42 44.27 8.46
N PHE A 39 -2.93 43.64 7.41
CA PHE A 39 -4.33 43.60 7.06
C PHE A 39 -4.70 42.21 6.55
N VAL A 40 -5.97 41.84 6.65
CA VAL A 40 -6.53 40.63 6.04
C VAL A 40 -7.92 40.93 5.48
N PRO A 41 -8.36 40.28 4.39
CA PRO A 41 -7.58 39.41 3.51
C PRO A 41 -6.43 40.17 2.84
N ASN A 42 -5.27 39.53 2.64
CA ASN A 42 -4.13 40.14 1.94
C ASN A 42 -3.63 39.32 0.75
N GLU A 43 -4.14 38.10 0.57
CA GLU A 43 -3.73 37.19 -0.48
C GLU A 43 -4.94 36.64 -1.26
N TYR A 44 -4.67 36.16 -2.47
CA TYR A 44 -5.69 35.62 -3.37
C TYR A 44 -6.55 34.53 -2.72
N CYS A 45 -5.90 33.59 -2.01
CA CYS A 45 -6.58 32.48 -1.33
C CYS A 45 -7.29 32.87 -0.02
N ASP A 46 -7.24 34.14 0.41
CA ASP A 46 -8.03 34.58 1.57
C ASP A 46 -9.49 34.91 1.20
N LYS A 47 -9.81 34.95 -0.09
CA LYS A 47 -11.18 35.16 -0.54
C LYS A 47 -12.04 33.95 -0.15
N TYR A 48 -13.09 34.21 0.62
CA TYR A 48 -14.00 33.19 1.12
C TYR A 48 -14.57 32.34 0.00
N GLY A 49 -14.45 31.02 0.14
CA GLY A 49 -15.08 30.05 -0.77
C GLY A 49 -14.56 30.09 -2.21
N LEU A 50 -13.36 30.64 -2.46
CA LEU A 50 -12.81 30.84 -3.80
C LEU A 50 -12.79 29.56 -4.67
N CYS A 51 -12.46 28.41 -4.08
CA CYS A 51 -12.34 27.14 -4.80
C CYS A 51 -13.60 26.24 -4.74
N GLY A 52 -14.72 26.79 -4.26
CA GLY A 52 -15.97 26.04 -4.10
C GLY A 52 -15.89 24.93 -3.06
N THR A 53 -16.87 24.02 -3.10
CA THR A 53 -16.96 22.88 -2.17
C THR A 53 -15.89 21.83 -2.46
N ASN A 54 -15.31 21.25 -1.41
CA ASN A 54 -14.26 20.22 -1.45
C ASN A 54 -13.02 20.59 -2.31
N GLY A 55 -12.85 21.89 -2.60
CA GLY A 55 -11.68 22.47 -3.24
C GLY A 55 -10.72 23.06 -2.21
N ASN A 56 -9.44 23.09 -2.55
CA ASN A 56 -8.36 23.67 -1.76
C ASN A 56 -7.70 24.80 -2.56
N CYS A 57 -7.44 25.94 -1.92
CA CYS A 57 -6.68 27.02 -2.52
C CYS A 57 -5.21 26.99 -2.11
N ASP A 58 -4.30 26.87 -3.07
CA ASP A 58 -2.87 26.99 -2.86
C ASP A 58 -2.29 28.09 -3.76
N SER A 59 -1.85 29.19 -3.15
CA SER A 59 -1.29 30.34 -3.85
C SER A 59 0.04 30.04 -4.54
N THR A 60 0.67 28.89 -4.27
CA THR A 60 1.91 28.47 -4.95
C THR A 60 1.67 27.65 -6.21
N GLN A 61 0.41 27.27 -6.48
CA GLN A 61 0.04 26.41 -7.59
C GLN A 61 -0.63 27.21 -8.71
N LEU A 62 -0.51 26.70 -9.94
CA LEU A 62 -1.17 27.23 -11.13
C LEU A 62 -1.92 26.08 -11.83
N PRO A 63 -3.27 26.06 -11.81
CA PRO A 63 -4.17 27.00 -11.14
C PRO A 63 -4.12 26.89 -9.60
N ALA A 64 -4.45 27.98 -8.90
CA ALA A 64 -4.42 28.03 -7.44
C ALA A 64 -5.46 27.09 -6.79
N CYS A 65 -6.60 26.91 -7.44
CA CYS A 65 -7.63 26.00 -6.96
C CYS A 65 -7.41 24.58 -7.47
N GLN A 66 -7.36 23.64 -6.53
CA GLN A 66 -7.24 22.21 -6.80
C GLN A 66 -8.29 21.44 -6.02
N CYS A 67 -8.84 20.39 -6.62
CA CYS A 67 -9.67 19.47 -5.85
C CYS A 67 -8.83 18.74 -4.81
N LEU A 68 -9.39 18.51 -3.63
CA LEU A 68 -8.77 17.65 -2.64
C LEU A 68 -8.53 16.25 -3.23
N LYS A 69 -7.44 15.60 -2.84
CA LYS A 69 -7.16 14.22 -3.27
C LYS A 69 -8.34 13.30 -2.98
N GLY A 70 -8.79 12.54 -3.99
CA GLY A 70 -10.01 11.71 -3.91
C GLY A 70 -11.29 12.39 -4.41
N PHE A 71 -11.16 13.63 -4.91
CA PHE A 71 -12.22 14.39 -5.55
C PHE A 71 -11.83 14.79 -6.97
N LYS A 72 -12.84 15.14 -7.76
CA LYS A 72 -12.72 15.65 -9.13
C LYS A 72 -13.65 16.85 -9.32
N PRO A 73 -13.35 17.73 -10.29
CA PRO A 73 -14.22 18.87 -10.58
C PRO A 73 -15.65 18.43 -10.89
N LYS A 74 -16.63 19.14 -10.34
CA LYS A 74 -18.04 18.90 -10.66
C LYS A 74 -18.35 19.27 -12.11
N SER A 75 -17.74 20.35 -12.61
CA SER A 75 -17.79 20.80 -14.00
C SER A 75 -16.38 20.89 -14.57
N PRO A 76 -15.90 19.90 -15.35
CA PRO A 76 -14.55 19.93 -15.92
C PRO A 76 -14.30 21.14 -16.82
N GLY A 77 -15.28 21.50 -17.67
CA GLY A 77 -15.16 22.64 -18.58
C GLY A 77 -15.00 23.97 -17.84
N GLY A 78 -15.86 24.22 -16.84
CA GLY A 78 -15.75 25.42 -15.98
C GLY A 78 -14.42 25.45 -15.22
N TRP A 79 -14.01 24.31 -14.68
CA TRP A 79 -12.75 24.21 -13.93
C TRP A 79 -11.53 24.56 -14.78
N SER A 80 -11.49 24.06 -16.03
CA SER A 80 -10.43 24.35 -16.99
C SER A 80 -10.41 25.82 -17.45
N SER A 81 -11.55 26.51 -17.43
CA SER A 81 -11.63 27.94 -17.73
C SER A 81 -11.42 28.85 -16.50
N GLY A 82 -11.15 28.29 -15.32
CA GLY A 82 -10.95 29.05 -14.08
C GLY A 82 -12.23 29.35 -13.29
N ASP A 83 -13.36 28.75 -13.63
CA ASP A 83 -14.58 28.77 -12.82
C ASP A 83 -14.61 27.57 -11.87
N TRP A 84 -14.27 27.83 -10.61
CA TRP A 84 -14.25 26.82 -9.54
C TRP A 84 -15.50 26.88 -8.65
N SER A 85 -16.51 27.70 -8.99
CA SER A 85 -17.70 27.94 -8.14
C SER A 85 -18.49 26.68 -7.82
N GLN A 86 -18.52 25.72 -8.75
CA GLN A 86 -19.21 24.44 -8.60
C GLN A 86 -18.46 23.43 -7.71
N GLY A 87 -17.20 23.72 -7.35
CA GLY A 87 -16.39 22.88 -6.50
C GLY A 87 -16.10 21.49 -7.07
N CYS A 88 -15.91 20.55 -6.16
CA CYS A 88 -15.45 19.20 -6.42
C CYS A 88 -16.39 18.17 -5.79
N VAL A 89 -16.53 17.04 -6.47
CA VAL A 89 -17.29 15.87 -6.04
C VAL A 89 -16.37 14.68 -5.86
N ARG A 90 -16.77 13.73 -5.01
CA ARG A 90 -15.96 12.54 -4.73
C ARG A 90 -15.75 11.69 -5.99
N ASN A 91 -14.58 11.08 -6.09
CA ASN A 91 -14.29 10.09 -7.13
C ASN A 91 -15.08 8.80 -6.92
N LYS A 92 -15.21 8.39 -5.66
CA LYS A 92 -15.88 7.15 -5.23
C LYS A 92 -16.90 7.46 -4.13
N PRO A 93 -18.09 6.84 -4.16
CA PRO A 93 -19.07 7.00 -3.09
C PRO A 93 -18.54 6.41 -1.77
N LEU A 94 -18.98 7.00 -0.67
CA LEU A 94 -18.73 6.48 0.67
C LEU A 94 -19.55 5.22 0.92
N ASN A 95 -19.02 4.33 1.75
CA ASN A 95 -19.74 3.18 2.28
C ASN A 95 -19.56 3.16 3.80
N CYS A 96 -20.52 3.79 4.49
CA CYS A 96 -20.48 3.96 5.94
C CYS A 96 -20.41 2.62 6.69
N GLN A 97 -21.03 1.56 6.15
CA GLN A 97 -21.10 0.27 6.81
C GLN A 97 -19.88 -0.62 6.55
N ALA A 98 -19.22 -0.49 5.40
CA ALA A 98 -18.19 -1.43 4.96
C ALA A 98 -16.87 -0.76 4.55
N GLY A 99 -16.27 -0.03 5.50
CA GLY A 99 -14.82 0.21 5.47
C GLY A 99 -14.35 1.59 5.01
N ASP A 100 -15.18 2.63 5.09
CA ASP A 100 -14.68 4.01 4.99
C ASP A 100 -13.49 4.23 5.94
N GLY A 101 -12.53 5.04 5.50
CA GLY A 101 -11.41 5.48 6.29
C GLY A 101 -11.19 6.97 6.13
N PHE A 102 -9.97 7.44 6.41
CA PHE A 102 -9.62 8.85 6.32
C PHE A 102 -8.28 9.04 5.64
N ILE A 103 -8.17 10.13 4.89
CA ILE A 103 -6.89 10.67 4.43
C ILE A 103 -6.59 11.90 5.26
N GLN A 104 -5.35 12.01 5.73
CA GLN A 104 -4.83 13.18 6.41
C GLN A 104 -4.36 14.21 5.38
N PHE A 105 -4.83 15.44 5.53
CA PHE A 105 -4.37 16.61 4.80
C PHE A 105 -3.69 17.55 5.78
N GLY A 106 -2.43 17.89 5.54
CA GLY A 106 -1.63 18.69 6.46
C GLY A 106 -1.60 20.18 6.11
N THR A 107 -1.22 20.98 7.12
CA THR A 107 -0.93 22.42 6.97
C THR A 107 -2.04 23.23 6.31
N LEU A 108 -3.29 22.97 6.69
CA LEU A 108 -4.46 23.65 6.14
C LEU A 108 -4.99 24.77 7.05
N LYS A 109 -5.59 25.78 6.43
CA LYS A 109 -6.71 26.51 7.02
C LYS A 109 -7.90 25.56 7.08
N LEU A 110 -8.42 25.34 8.29
CA LEU A 110 -9.59 24.48 8.49
C LEU A 110 -10.83 25.06 7.78
N PRO A 111 -11.73 24.20 7.28
CA PRO A 111 -12.92 24.63 6.57
C PRO A 111 -13.88 25.43 7.46
N ASP A 112 -14.80 26.12 6.80
CA ASP A 112 -15.92 26.82 7.43
C ASP A 112 -16.58 25.95 8.53
N ALA A 113 -16.77 26.53 9.72
CA ALA A 113 -17.23 25.82 10.91
C ALA A 113 -18.76 25.84 11.11
N THR A 114 -19.54 26.39 10.18
CA THR A 114 -21.01 26.54 10.28
C THR A 114 -21.70 25.20 10.50
N HIS A 115 -21.25 24.15 9.79
CA HIS A 115 -21.78 22.79 9.92
C HIS A 115 -20.79 21.88 10.65
N SER A 116 -20.37 22.30 11.85
CA SER A 116 -19.42 21.54 12.67
C SER A 116 -19.93 21.28 14.09
N TRP A 117 -19.37 20.23 14.71
CA TRP A 117 -19.57 19.90 16.12
C TRP A 117 -18.23 19.82 16.84
N VAL A 118 -18.16 20.35 18.06
CA VAL A 118 -16.92 20.49 18.83
C VAL A 118 -17.04 19.81 20.19
N ASN A 119 -15.96 19.18 20.63
CA ASN A 119 -15.79 18.71 22.00
C ASN A 119 -14.36 18.92 22.47
N LYS A 120 -14.17 19.56 23.63
CA LYS A 120 -12.85 19.98 24.11
C LYS A 120 -12.05 18.88 24.80
N THR A 121 -12.70 17.86 25.33
CA THR A 121 -12.06 16.82 26.16
C THR A 121 -11.72 15.56 25.36
N MET A 122 -12.38 15.36 24.22
CA MET A 122 -12.22 14.18 23.37
C MET A 122 -10.83 14.11 22.74
N SER A 123 -10.24 12.91 22.72
CA SER A 123 -9.00 12.63 22.01
C SER A 123 -9.20 12.49 20.50
N LEU A 124 -8.14 12.64 19.72
CA LEU A 124 -8.18 12.46 18.26
C LEU A 124 -8.64 11.03 17.85
N LYS A 125 -8.29 10.02 18.65
CA LYS A 125 -8.69 8.62 18.40
C LYS A 125 -10.19 8.42 18.62
N GLU A 126 -10.74 8.99 19.68
CA GLU A 126 -12.19 8.99 19.93
C GLU A 126 -12.93 9.81 18.88
N CYS A 127 -12.36 10.94 18.46
CA CYS A 127 -12.89 11.78 17.38
C CYS A 127 -13.04 11.00 16.07
N ARG A 128 -12.00 10.23 15.70
CA ARG A 128 -12.03 9.29 14.57
C ARG A 128 -13.16 8.27 14.70
N GLY A 129 -13.29 7.62 15.86
CA GLY A 129 -14.33 6.62 16.12
C GLY A 129 -15.74 7.21 16.02
N LYS A 130 -15.95 8.38 16.61
CA LYS A 130 -17.22 9.10 16.58
C LYS A 130 -17.61 9.53 15.17
N CYS A 131 -16.66 9.99 14.38
CA CYS A 131 -16.89 10.31 12.98
C CYS A 131 -17.25 9.07 12.15
N LEU A 132 -16.58 7.92 12.35
CA LEU A 132 -16.92 6.68 11.64
C LEU A 132 -18.36 6.22 11.92
N GLN A 133 -18.79 6.33 13.18
CA GLN A 133 -20.14 5.95 13.62
C GLN A 133 -21.24 6.86 13.07
N ASN A 134 -20.90 8.08 12.65
CA ASN A 134 -21.86 9.02 12.08
C ASN A 134 -21.69 9.08 10.55
N CYS A 135 -22.64 8.51 9.79
CA CYS A 135 -22.55 8.46 8.33
C CYS A 135 -22.55 9.83 7.64
N SER A 136 -23.04 10.88 8.31
CA SER A 136 -23.01 12.25 7.79
C SER A 136 -21.67 12.95 8.06
N CYS A 137 -20.80 12.36 8.88
CA CYS A 137 -19.49 12.94 9.16
C CYS A 137 -18.63 12.97 7.89
N MET A 138 -18.13 14.17 7.58
CA MET A 138 -17.27 14.42 6.43
C MET A 138 -15.78 14.42 6.80
N ALA A 139 -15.42 15.09 7.89
CA ALA A 139 -14.04 15.26 8.30
C ALA A 139 -13.94 15.49 9.80
N TYR A 140 -12.74 15.29 10.36
CA TYR A 140 -12.46 15.64 11.75
C TYR A 140 -11.03 16.16 11.94
N THR A 141 -10.79 16.86 13.04
CA THR A 141 -9.45 17.23 13.51
C THR A 141 -9.39 17.44 15.03
N SER A 142 -8.19 17.64 15.57
CA SER A 142 -7.97 18.15 16.92
C SER A 142 -8.37 19.62 17.00
N LEU A 143 -9.02 20.01 18.11
CA LEU A 143 -9.40 21.41 18.35
C LEU A 143 -8.18 22.26 18.74
N ASP A 144 -7.38 21.78 19.69
CA ASP A 144 -6.15 22.40 20.16
C ASP A 144 -4.96 21.59 19.67
N ILE A 145 -3.99 22.24 19.06
CA ILE A 145 -2.77 21.63 18.52
C ILE A 145 -1.58 21.75 19.47
N ARG A 146 -1.73 22.39 20.63
CA ARG A 146 -0.66 22.53 21.63
C ARG A 146 -0.39 21.19 22.32
N GLY A 147 0.87 20.96 22.68
CA GLY A 147 1.28 19.75 23.41
C GLY A 147 0.98 18.47 22.61
N ARG A 148 0.21 17.54 23.18
CA ARG A 148 -0.22 16.31 22.49
C ARG A 148 -1.44 16.48 21.58
N GLY A 149 -1.98 17.70 21.52
CA GLY A 149 -3.28 17.99 20.92
C GLY A 149 -4.44 17.52 21.79
N SER A 150 -5.53 18.30 21.82
CA SER A 150 -6.72 17.97 22.59
C SER A 150 -7.99 18.48 21.93
N GLY A 151 -9.11 17.87 22.30
CA GLY A 151 -10.41 18.15 21.71
C GLY A 151 -10.57 17.62 20.29
N CYS A 152 -11.77 17.80 19.77
CA CYS A 152 -12.28 17.22 18.55
C CYS A 152 -13.19 18.24 17.87
N VAL A 153 -13.00 18.43 16.58
CA VAL A 153 -13.94 19.12 15.69
C VAL A 153 -14.34 18.15 14.60
N ILE A 154 -15.63 18.04 14.32
CA ILE A 154 -16.21 17.20 13.28
C ILE A 154 -17.03 18.08 12.34
N TRP A 155 -16.84 17.92 11.03
CA TRP A 155 -17.63 18.60 10.00
C TRP A 155 -18.65 17.65 9.37
N PHE A 156 -19.78 18.21 8.95
CA PHE A 156 -20.86 17.51 8.25
C PHE A 156 -21.11 18.16 6.88
N GLY A 157 -21.35 17.34 5.86
CA GLY A 157 -21.58 17.84 4.50
C GLY A 157 -20.31 18.28 3.77
N ASP A 158 -20.46 19.08 2.72
CA ASP A 158 -19.33 19.56 1.92
C ASP A 158 -18.43 20.52 2.69
N LEU A 159 -17.13 20.45 2.44
CA LEU A 159 -16.15 21.33 3.07
C LEU A 159 -15.94 22.58 2.21
N VAL A 160 -15.91 23.76 2.82
CA VAL A 160 -15.76 25.04 2.10
C VAL A 160 -14.67 25.88 2.75
N ASP A 161 -14.05 26.74 1.95
CA ASP A 161 -13.08 27.76 2.41
C ASP A 161 -11.77 27.18 2.97
N ILE A 162 -11.34 26.04 2.39
CA ILE A 162 -10.04 25.41 2.68
C ILE A 162 -8.94 26.11 1.89
N ARG A 163 -7.83 26.34 2.57
CA ARG A 163 -6.61 26.91 1.99
C ARG A 163 -5.38 26.14 2.45
N GLN A 164 -4.42 25.95 1.55
CA GLN A 164 -3.10 25.42 1.83
C GLN A 164 -2.19 26.50 2.43
N PHE A 165 -1.56 26.20 3.56
CA PHE A 165 -0.43 26.95 4.06
C PHE A 165 0.88 26.25 3.72
N GLN A 166 1.90 27.06 3.41
CA GLN A 166 3.28 26.59 3.23
C GLN A 166 3.94 26.27 4.57
N PHE A 167 3.62 27.05 5.60
CA PHE A 167 4.09 26.87 6.98
C PHE A 167 2.95 27.12 7.96
N GLY A 168 2.89 26.30 9.02
CA GLY A 168 1.78 26.35 9.98
C GLY A 168 0.50 25.73 9.43
N GLY A 169 -0.63 26.08 10.05
CA GLY A 169 -1.92 25.44 9.78
C GLY A 169 -2.17 24.20 10.65
N GLN A 170 -3.20 23.44 10.29
CA GLN A 170 -3.66 22.29 11.05
C GLN A 170 -3.95 21.12 10.11
N ASP A 171 -3.80 19.91 10.65
CA ASP A 171 -4.18 18.71 9.92
C ASP A 171 -5.70 18.57 9.88
N LEU A 172 -6.23 17.98 8.81
CA LEU A 172 -7.64 17.64 8.66
C LEU A 172 -7.75 16.22 8.11
N PHE A 173 -8.55 15.39 8.78
CA PHE A 173 -8.79 14.00 8.38
C PHE A 173 -10.12 13.92 7.64
N ILE A 174 -10.09 13.76 6.32
CA ILE A 174 -11.28 13.75 5.48
C ILE A 174 -11.68 12.31 5.20
N ARG A 175 -12.97 11.98 5.41
CA ARG A 175 -13.52 10.65 5.20
C ARG A 175 -13.40 10.24 3.74
N MET A 176 -13.00 9.01 3.47
CA MET A 176 -12.78 8.48 2.12
C MET A 176 -13.27 7.04 2.01
N SER A 177 -13.70 6.67 0.80
CA SER A 177 -14.07 5.30 0.46
C SER A 177 -12.89 4.35 0.62
N ALA A 178 -13.14 3.12 1.09
CA ALA A 178 -12.13 2.05 1.19
C ALA A 178 -11.39 1.80 -0.15
N LEU A 179 -12.11 1.97 -1.27
CA LEU A 179 -11.61 1.79 -2.62
C LEU A 179 -10.55 2.83 -2.98
N GLU A 180 -10.76 4.08 -2.55
CA GLU A 180 -9.81 5.19 -2.76
C GLU A 180 -8.54 5.00 -1.93
N LEU A 181 -8.69 4.39 -0.75
CA LEU A 181 -7.59 4.07 0.18
C LEU A 181 -6.78 2.84 -0.27
N GLY A 182 -7.23 2.12 -1.31
CA GLY A 182 -6.53 0.95 -1.83
C GLY A 182 -6.55 -0.28 -0.91
N TYR A 183 -7.46 -0.34 0.08
CA TYR A 183 -7.60 -1.48 0.98
C TYR A 183 -7.85 -2.79 0.22
N GLY A 184 -8.57 -2.74 -0.89
CA GLY A 184 -8.81 -3.90 -1.76
C GLY A 184 -7.54 -4.46 -2.44
N LYS A 185 -6.56 -3.62 -2.80
CA LYS A 185 -5.31 -4.09 -3.44
C LYS A 185 -4.38 -4.77 -2.43
N LYS A 186 -4.27 -4.23 -1.22
CA LYS A 186 -3.41 -4.80 -0.17
C LYS A 186 -3.92 -6.16 0.32
N GLN A 187 -5.25 -6.31 0.49
CA GLN A 187 -5.83 -7.60 0.86
C GLN A 187 -5.64 -8.66 -0.24
N VAL A 188 -5.82 -8.31 -1.52
CA VAL A 188 -5.57 -9.25 -2.63
C VAL A 188 -4.11 -9.68 -2.68
N VAL A 189 -3.15 -8.77 -2.49
CA VAL A 189 -1.72 -9.11 -2.44
C VAL A 189 -1.40 -10.04 -1.26
N ILE A 190 -1.95 -9.78 -0.07
CA ILE A 190 -1.77 -10.64 1.10
C ILE A 190 -2.34 -12.04 0.85
N ILE A 191 -3.53 -12.13 0.26
CA ILE A 191 -4.16 -13.42 -0.07
C ILE A 191 -3.32 -14.18 -1.08
N VAL A 192 -2.85 -13.54 -2.16
CA VAL A 192 -2.00 -14.20 -3.19
C VAL A 192 -0.71 -14.73 -2.56
N ILE A 193 -0.04 -13.93 -1.72
CA ILE A 193 1.19 -14.36 -1.04
C ILE A 193 0.91 -15.55 -0.12
N SER A 194 -0.19 -15.52 0.66
CA SER A 194 -0.54 -16.64 1.54
C SER A 194 -0.83 -17.93 0.77
N VAL A 195 -1.55 -17.86 -0.35
CA VAL A 195 -1.88 -19.01 -1.18
C VAL A 195 -0.61 -19.59 -1.80
N MET A 196 0.28 -18.75 -2.35
CA MET A 196 1.55 -19.18 -2.92
C MET A 196 2.45 -19.88 -1.89
N LEU A 197 2.57 -19.34 -0.68
CA LEU A 197 3.34 -19.96 0.41
C LEU A 197 2.75 -21.31 0.82
N THR A 198 1.43 -21.40 1.00
CA THR A 198 0.79 -22.68 1.34
C THR A 198 0.96 -23.73 0.24
N GLY A 199 0.84 -23.33 -1.03
CA GLY A 199 1.05 -24.22 -2.18
C GLY A 199 2.47 -24.78 -2.23
N MET A 200 3.49 -23.94 -2.02
CA MET A 200 4.90 -24.36 -2.00
C MET A 200 5.19 -25.40 -0.91
N VAL A 201 4.62 -25.21 0.29
CA VAL A 201 4.78 -26.15 1.40
C VAL A 201 4.13 -27.49 1.09
N VAL A 202 2.91 -27.48 0.55
CA VAL A 202 2.18 -28.71 0.18
C VAL A 202 2.92 -29.47 -0.93
N ILE A 203 3.39 -28.78 -1.97
CA ILE A 203 4.19 -29.41 -3.04
C ILE A 203 5.49 -29.99 -2.47
N GLY A 204 6.18 -29.26 -1.59
CA GLY A 204 7.38 -29.76 -0.92
C GLY A 204 7.14 -31.04 -0.11
N LEU A 205 6.04 -31.09 0.65
CA LEU A 205 5.63 -32.27 1.41
C LEU A 205 5.27 -33.45 0.51
N LEU A 206 4.54 -33.21 -0.58
CA LEU A 206 4.18 -34.24 -1.56
C LEU A 206 5.42 -34.80 -2.25
N CYS A 207 6.35 -33.94 -2.68
CA CYS A 207 7.64 -34.33 -3.24
C CYS A 207 8.48 -35.13 -2.24
N TYR A 208 8.55 -34.69 -0.98
CA TYR A 208 9.25 -35.42 0.08
C TYR A 208 8.64 -36.81 0.31
N ILE A 209 7.32 -36.92 0.39
CA ILE A 209 6.62 -38.21 0.53
C ILE A 209 6.87 -39.10 -0.68
N TRP A 210 6.84 -38.56 -1.90
CA TRP A 210 7.15 -39.28 -3.13
C TRP A 210 8.58 -39.83 -3.16
N ILE A 211 9.57 -39.00 -2.81
CA ILE A 211 10.99 -39.41 -2.72
C ILE A 211 11.16 -40.50 -1.66
N LYS A 212 10.52 -40.36 -0.49
CA LYS A 212 10.57 -41.36 0.58
C LYS A 212 9.90 -42.67 0.18
N ARG A 213 8.80 -42.63 -0.57
CA ARG A 213 8.12 -43.82 -1.12
C ARG A 213 8.99 -44.54 -2.16
N ARG A 214 9.65 -43.80 -3.07
CA ARG A 214 10.60 -44.39 -4.03
C ARG A 214 11.80 -45.02 -3.33
N ARG A 215 12.36 -44.40 -2.29
CA ARG A 215 13.44 -45.02 -1.50
C ARG A 215 13.00 -46.29 -0.77
N LYS A 216 11.73 -46.42 -0.40
CA LYS A 216 11.17 -47.65 0.19
C LYS A 216 10.88 -48.74 -0.87
N GLN A 217 10.60 -48.37 -2.11
CA GLN A 217 10.43 -49.30 -3.24
C GLN A 217 11.76 -49.68 -3.92
N GLY A 218 12.83 -48.89 -3.76
CA GLY A 218 14.20 -49.22 -4.17
C GLY A 218 14.96 -50.10 -3.17
N GLY A 219 14.24 -50.77 -2.26
CA GLY A 219 14.77 -51.77 -1.33
C GLY A 219 14.20 -53.17 -1.59
N GLY A 220 13.81 -53.45 -2.84
CA GLY A 220 13.54 -54.79 -3.34
C GLY A 220 14.71 -55.23 -4.20
N GLU A 221 15.44 -56.24 -3.72
CA GLU A 221 16.40 -57.11 -4.41
C GLU A 221 17.20 -56.47 -5.56
N ASN A 222 18.45 -56.08 -5.27
CA ASN A 222 19.50 -56.24 -6.26
C ASN A 222 19.56 -57.75 -6.56
N GLU A 223 18.92 -58.20 -7.64
CA GLU A 223 19.42 -59.39 -8.34
C GLU A 223 20.78 -58.98 -8.92
N GLU A 224 21.85 -59.24 -8.15
CA GLU A 224 23.15 -59.46 -8.75
C GLU A 224 22.95 -60.54 -9.82
N MET A 225 23.20 -60.20 -11.09
CA MET A 225 23.41 -61.22 -12.12
C MET A 225 24.67 -62.01 -11.71
N GLU A 226 24.49 -63.06 -10.92
CA GLU A 226 25.54 -64.03 -10.62
C GLU A 226 25.90 -64.72 -11.93
N LEU A 227 26.99 -64.28 -12.55
CA LEU A 227 27.65 -65.03 -13.62
C LEU A 227 28.17 -66.34 -13.00
N PRO A 228 27.73 -67.51 -13.49
CA PRO A 228 28.21 -68.78 -12.95
C PRO A 228 29.71 -68.88 -13.24
N ILE A 229 30.51 -68.93 -12.16
CA ILE A 229 31.95 -69.16 -12.23
C ILE A 229 32.15 -70.67 -12.35
N PHE A 230 32.67 -71.12 -13.49
CA PHE A 230 33.06 -72.51 -13.69
C PHE A 230 34.55 -72.68 -13.41
N ASP A 231 34.90 -73.77 -12.72
CA ASP A 231 36.30 -74.14 -12.57
C ASP A 231 36.89 -74.69 -13.89
N LEU A 232 38.20 -74.57 -14.04
CA LEU A 232 38.88 -75.01 -15.25
C LEU A 232 38.69 -76.52 -15.49
N THR A 233 38.61 -77.31 -14.42
CA THR A 233 38.36 -78.75 -14.48
C THR A 233 37.00 -79.08 -15.11
N THR A 234 35.98 -78.28 -14.82
CA THR A 234 34.64 -78.40 -15.39
C THR A 234 34.67 -78.07 -16.87
N ILE A 235 35.39 -77.01 -17.27
CA ILE A 235 35.53 -76.60 -18.68
C ILE A 235 36.28 -77.66 -19.48
N VAL A 236 37.39 -78.18 -18.94
CA VAL A 236 38.18 -79.26 -19.54
C VAL A 236 37.30 -80.50 -19.73
N LYS A 237 36.53 -80.88 -18.71
CA LYS A 237 35.62 -82.04 -18.82
C LYS A 237 34.49 -81.81 -19.82
N ALA A 238 33.93 -80.59 -19.86
CA ALA A 238 32.82 -80.23 -20.74
C ALA A 238 33.21 -80.25 -22.23
N THR A 239 34.45 -79.89 -22.52
CA THR A 239 35.03 -79.83 -23.87
C THR A 239 35.74 -81.11 -24.29
N ASP A 240 35.73 -82.14 -23.42
CA ASP A 240 36.52 -83.37 -23.57
C ASP A 240 38.00 -83.09 -23.83
N ASN A 241 38.61 -82.37 -22.88
CA ASN A 241 39.98 -81.91 -22.90
C ASN A 241 40.34 -81.09 -24.17
N PHE A 242 39.43 -80.22 -24.60
CA PHE A 242 39.56 -79.42 -25.82
C PHE A 242 39.80 -80.26 -27.08
N SER A 243 39.11 -81.39 -27.19
CA SER A 243 39.16 -82.25 -28.38
C SER A 243 38.77 -81.49 -29.65
N SER A 244 39.51 -81.74 -30.75
CA SER A 244 39.22 -81.16 -32.06
C SER A 244 37.82 -81.54 -32.58
N ASP A 245 37.29 -82.68 -32.14
CA ASP A 245 35.96 -83.17 -32.55
C ASP A 245 34.84 -82.28 -31.98
N ASN A 246 35.11 -81.54 -30.90
CA ASN A 246 34.19 -80.60 -30.30
C ASN A 246 34.43 -79.15 -30.77
N MET A 247 35.41 -78.91 -31.64
CA MET A 247 35.70 -77.56 -32.14
C MET A 247 34.70 -77.16 -33.23
N LEU A 248 34.06 -76.02 -33.04
CA LEU A 248 33.08 -75.46 -33.98
C LEU A 248 33.75 -74.55 -35.02
N GLY A 249 34.90 -73.97 -34.69
CA GLY A 249 35.69 -73.13 -35.59
C GLY A 249 36.74 -72.30 -34.86
N GLN A 250 37.64 -71.67 -35.61
CA GLN A 250 38.67 -70.78 -35.08
C GLN A 250 38.72 -69.47 -35.87
N GLY A 251 38.66 -68.35 -35.16
CA GLY A 251 38.75 -67.00 -35.73
C GLY A 251 39.79 -66.15 -35.02
N GLY A 252 39.79 -64.83 -35.29
CA GLY A 252 40.73 -63.87 -34.69
C GLY A 252 40.66 -63.73 -33.16
N PHE A 253 39.63 -64.29 -32.53
CA PHE A 253 39.43 -64.29 -31.09
C PHE A 253 39.70 -65.67 -30.43
N GLY A 254 40.13 -66.67 -31.19
CA GLY A 254 40.47 -68.00 -30.67
C GLY A 254 39.55 -69.13 -31.15
N PRO A 255 39.80 -70.37 -30.70
CA PRO A 255 38.99 -71.54 -31.03
C PRO A 255 37.72 -71.59 -30.17
N VAL A 256 36.60 -71.94 -30.78
CA VAL A 256 35.29 -72.11 -30.12
C VAL A 256 34.96 -73.60 -30.04
N TYR A 257 34.58 -74.08 -28.85
CA TYR A 257 34.23 -75.48 -28.62
C TYR A 257 32.75 -75.61 -28.23
N LYS A 258 32.15 -76.71 -28.67
CA LYS A 258 30.85 -77.19 -28.17
C LYS A 258 31.08 -77.93 -26.87
N ILE A 259 30.23 -77.69 -25.87
CA ILE A 259 30.28 -78.38 -24.58
C ILE A 259 29.17 -79.43 -24.47
N MET A 260 29.48 -80.57 -23.84
CA MET A 260 28.52 -81.61 -23.49
C MET A 260 28.18 -81.56 -22.01
N PHE A 261 27.49 -80.50 -21.59
CA PHE A 261 26.72 -80.50 -20.35
C PHE A 261 25.29 -80.95 -20.66
N GLY A 262 24.56 -81.55 -19.71
CA GLY A 262 23.24 -82.17 -19.90
C GLY A 262 22.10 -81.32 -20.54
N LYS A 263 22.40 -80.12 -21.05
CA LYS A 263 21.64 -79.33 -22.05
C LYS A 263 22.66 -78.59 -22.93
N VAL A 264 22.50 -78.64 -24.26
CA VAL A 264 23.43 -78.06 -25.25
C VAL A 264 23.54 -76.54 -25.09
N GLY A 265 24.76 -76.04 -24.89
CA GLY A 265 25.10 -74.61 -24.89
C GLY A 265 26.44 -74.38 -25.62
N VAL A 266 26.67 -73.15 -26.11
CA VAL A 266 27.90 -72.74 -26.81
C VAL A 266 28.63 -71.72 -25.94
N MET A 267 29.93 -71.90 -25.69
CA MET A 267 30.76 -70.99 -24.90
C MET A 267 31.90 -70.47 -25.78
N SER A 268 32.07 -69.15 -25.85
CA SER A 268 33.20 -68.50 -26.52
C SER A 268 34.19 -68.02 -25.45
N PHE A 269 35.48 -68.21 -25.67
CA PHE A 269 36.57 -67.75 -24.79
C PHE A 269 37.37 -66.66 -25.48
#